data_AF-R5AFT6-F1
#
_entry.id   AF-R5AFT6-F1
#
_cell.length_a   1.000
_cell.length_b   1.000
_cell.length_c   1.000
_cell.angle_alpha   90.00
_cell.angle_beta   90.00
_cell.angle_gamma   90.00
#
_symmetry.space_group_name_H-M   'P 1'
#
loop_
_entity.id
_entity.type
_entity.pdbx_description
1 polymer ?
#
loop_
_entity_poly.entity_id
_entity_poly.type
_entity_poly.pdbx_seq_one_letter_code
_entity_poly.pdbx_strand_id
1 'polypeptide(L)' 'MRLLSDEPLFFLINSYTTGLAPQVLKNVLDVALPGGNAASGEVGLPIRRDGLVLPCGASGRWTPKSL' A
#
# COMPACT_ATOMS: atom_id res chain seq x y z
N MET A 1 3.91 -11.85 19.29
CA MET A 1 3.36 -10.48 19.25
C MET A 1 2.21 -10.47 18.27
N ARG A 2 1.00 -10.08 18.70
CA ARG A 2 -0.21 -10.07 17.87
C ARG A 2 -0.63 -8.60 17.68
N LEU A 3 -0.20 -8.00 16.57
CA LEU A 3 -0.42 -6.57 16.29
C LEU A 3 -1.76 -6.28 15.62
N LEU A 4 -2.26 -7.23 14.82
CA LEU A 4 -3.56 -7.13 14.19
C LEU A 4 -4.64 -7.72 15.10
N SER A 5 -5.85 -7.17 15.01
CA SER A 5 -7.04 -7.75 15.66
C SER A 5 -7.30 -9.17 15.15
N ASP A 6 -8.16 -9.91 15.87
CA ASP A 6 -8.68 -11.21 15.40
C ASP A 6 -9.35 -11.11 14.02
N GLU A 7 -10.05 -9.99 13.79
CA GLU A 7 -10.75 -9.67 12.55
C GLU A 7 -10.22 -8.34 11.97
N PRO A 8 -9.06 -8.34 11.29
CA PRO A 8 -8.50 -7.11 10.75
C PRO A 8 -9.18 -6.74 9.44
N LEU A 9 -9.65 -5.50 9.31
CA LEU A 9 -10.26 -5.04 8.06
C LEU A 9 -9.23 -4.83 6.94
N PHE A 10 -8.07 -4.27 7.30
CA PHE A 10 -6.94 -4.06 6.39
C PHE A 10 -5.67 -3.70 7.17
N PHE A 11 -4.53 -3.75 6.49
CA PHE A 11 -3.28 -3.11 6.91
C PHE A 11 -2.81 -2.17 5.80
N LEU A 12 -2.38 -0.97 6.15
CA LEU A 12 -1.91 0.05 5.20
C LEU A 12 -0.49 0.50 5.58
N ILE A 13 0.40 0.50 4.60
CA ILE A 13 1.75 1.06 4.71
C ILE A 13 1.96 2.10 3.61
N ASN A 14 2.59 3.22 3.99
CA ASN A 14 2.96 4.28 3.08
C ASN A 14 4.49 4.44 3.07
N SER A 15 5.06 4.74 1.91
CA SER A 15 6.49 4.91 1.70
C SER A 15 6.76 6.21 0.93
N TYR A 16 7.59 7.06 1.53
CA TYR A 16 8.08 8.32 0.95
C TYR A 16 9.53 8.21 0.48
N THR A 17 10.06 6.99 0.38
CA THR A 17 11.42 6.74 -0.10
C THR A 17 11.44 6.76 -1.62
N THR A 18 12.33 7.58 -2.19
CA THR A 18 12.53 7.63 -3.64
C THR A 18 13.10 6.32 -4.18
N GLY A 19 12.73 5.96 -5.41
CA GLY A 19 13.27 4.78 -6.10
C GLY A 19 12.67 3.43 -5.69
N LEU A 20 11.73 3.41 -4.74
CA LEU A 20 10.99 2.20 -4.39
C LEU A 20 9.71 2.10 -5.23
N ALA A 21 9.64 1.14 -6.14
CA ALA A 21 8.42 0.90 -6.92
C ALA A 21 7.27 0.39 -6.02
N PRO A 22 6.00 0.75 -6.29
CA PRO A 22 4.85 0.29 -5.51
C PRO A 22 4.78 -1.24 -5.38
N GLN A 23 5.18 -1.96 -6.43
CA GLN A 23 5.23 -3.42 -6.45
C GLN A 23 6.08 -4.01 -5.31
N VAL A 24 7.10 -3.30 -4.85
CA VAL A 24 7.91 -3.75 -3.71
C VAL A 24 7.08 -3.77 -2.43
N LEU A 25 6.21 -2.77 -2.21
CA LEU A 25 5.30 -2.75 -1.05
C LEU A 25 4.30 -3.92 -1.12
N LYS A 26 3.76 -4.22 -2.30
CA LYS A 26 2.92 -5.40 -2.49
C LYS A 26 3.67 -6.69 -2.14
N ASN A 27 4.89 -6.86 -2.64
CA ASN A 27 5.70 -8.05 -2.34
C ASN A 27 6.00 -8.18 -0.83
N VAL A 28 6.34 -7.07 -0.17
CA VAL A 28 6.55 -7.05 1.29
C VAL A 28 5.29 -7.48 2.04
N LEU A 29 4.12 -6.97 1.65
CA LEU A 29 2.84 -7.34 2.26
C LEU A 29 2.47 -8.80 1.98
N ASP A 30 2.68 -9.29 0.76
CA ASP A 30 2.41 -10.70 0.40
C ASP A 30 3.26 -11.67 1.23
N VAL A 31 4.50 -11.30 1.56
CA VAL A 31 5.40 -12.10 2.42
C VAL A 31 5.06 -11.95 3.91
N ALA A 32 4.83 -10.73 4.38
CA ALA A 32 4.63 -10.45 5.81
C ALA A 32 3.22 -10.80 6.31
N LEU A 33 2.20 -10.74 5.45
CA LEU A 33 0.80 -10.95 5.78
C LEU A 33 0.18 -11.97 4.81
N PRO A 34 0.47 -13.28 4.97
CA PRO A 34 -0.16 -14.31 4.16
C PRO A 34 -1.67 -14.42 4.47
N GLY A 35 -2.45 -15.01 3.54
CA GLY A 35 -3.88 -15.27 3.75
C GLY A 35 -4.84 -14.14 3.36
N GLY A 36 -4.33 -13.04 2.81
CA GLY A 36 -5.12 -11.95 2.25
C GLY A 36 -4.79 -11.64 0.80
N ASN A 37 -5.07 -10.40 0.40
CA ASN A 37 -4.72 -9.83 -0.89
C ASN A 37 -4.02 -8.48 -0.66
N ALA A 38 -2.82 -8.31 -1.22
CA ALA A 38 -2.12 -7.05 -1.22
C ALA A 38 -2.28 -6.32 -2.57
N ALA A 39 -2.58 -5.02 -2.47
CA ALA A 39 -2.58 -4.09 -3.59
C ALA A 39 -1.60 -2.94 -3.29
N SER A 40 -0.99 -2.37 -4.33
CA SER A 40 -0.09 -1.23 -4.19
C SER A 40 -0.29 -0.23 -5.31
N GLY A 41 -0.03 1.05 -5.03
CA GLY A 41 -0.08 2.10 -6.03
C GLY A 41 0.71 3.34 -5.62
N GLU A 42 0.81 4.27 -6.55
CA GLU A 42 1.39 5.59 -6.31
C GLU A 42 0.38 6.50 -5.60
N VAL A 43 0.88 7.31 -4.68
CA VAL A 43 0.19 8.44 -4.07
C VAL A 43 0.53 9.68 -4.90
N GLY A 44 -0.49 10.33 -5.45
CA GLY A 44 -0.31 11.51 -6.29
C GLY A 44 -1.18 12.68 -5.82
N LEU A 45 -0.66 13.90 -5.97
CA LEU A 45 -1.43 15.13 -5.75
C LEU A 45 -1.70 15.83 -7.10
N PRO A 46 -2.95 16.18 -7.41
CA PRO A 46 -3.27 16.85 -8.68
C PRO A 46 -2.71 18.28 -8.71
N ILE A 47 -2.02 18.63 -9.79
CA ILE A 47 -1.49 19.98 -10.03
C ILE A 47 -2.56 20.82 -10.73
N ARG A 48 -2.99 21.91 -10.08
CA ARG A 48 -4.15 22.72 -10.53
C ARG A 48 -4.01 23.33 -11.92
N ARG A 49 -2.80 23.71 -12.34
CA ARG A 49 -2.58 24.49 -13.57
C ARG A 49 -2.39 23.65 -14.83
N ASP A 50 -1.79 22.46 -14.71
CA ASP A 50 -1.17 21.80 -15.87
C ASP A 50 -1.72 20.39 -16.15
N GLY A 51 -2.74 19.93 -15.42
CA GLY A 51 -3.33 18.59 -15.59
C GLY A 51 -2.38 17.44 -15.23
N LEU A 52 -1.23 17.76 -14.62
CA LEU A 52 -0.22 16.81 -14.16
C LEU A 52 -0.53 16.33 -12.74
N VAL A 53 0.07 15.20 -12.34
CA VAL A 53 0.01 14.65 -10.99
C VAL A 53 1.42 14.68 -10.39
N LEU A 54 1.57 15.31 -9.23
CA LEU A 54 2.82 15.32 -8.47
C LEU A 54 2.98 13.98 -7.73
N PRO A 55 4.02 13.17 -8.03
CA PRO A 55 4.27 11.95 -7.28
C PRO A 55 4.64 12.28 -5.83
N CYS A 56 4.01 11.61 -4.89
CA CYS A 56 4.10 11.88 -3.45
C CYS A 56 4.41 10.62 -2.64
N GLY A 57 4.95 9.57 -3.26
CA GLY A 57 5.28 8.29 -2.63
C GLY A 57 4.35 7.16 -3.08
N ALA A 58 4.48 6.00 -2.44
CA ALA A 58 3.71 4.80 -2.77
C ALA A 58 3.05 4.22 -1.53
N SER A 59 1.88 3.61 -1.70
CA SER A 59 1.17 2.92 -0.63
C SER A 59 0.87 1.47 -1.01
N GLY A 60 0.95 0.60 -0.01
CA GLY A 60 0.54 -0.79 -0.08
C GLY A 60 -0.58 -1.05 0.92
N ARG A 61 -1.66 -1.69 0.49
CA ARG A 61 -2.78 -2.11 1.32
C ARG A 61 -2.97 -3.61 1.24
N TRP A 62 -2.99 -4.25 2.39
CA TRP A 62 -3.40 -5.64 2.54
C TRP A 62 -4.84 -5.70 3.08
N THR A 63 -5.65 -6.60 2.54
CA THR A 63 -7.00 -6.92 3.05
C THR A 63 -7.12 -8.43 3.23
N PRO A 64 -7.78 -8.94 4.27
CA PRO A 64 -8.03 -10.37 4.41
C PRO A 64 -8.86 -10.88 3.21
N LYS A 65 -8.72 -12.16 2.86
CA LYS A 65 -9.67 -12.76 1.92
C LYS A 65 -11.04 -12.79 2.58
N SER A 66 -12.05 -12.23 1.91
CA SER A 66 -13.43 -12.51 2.27
C SER A 66 -13.67 -14.01 2.13
N LEU A 67 -14.21 -14.62 3.19
CA LEU A 67 -14.69 -16.01 3.18
C LEU A 67 -15.74 -16.22 2.09
#